data_AF-A0AAU0VG75-F1
#
_entry.id   AF-A0AAU0VG75-F1
#
_cell.length_a   1.000
_cell.length_b   1.000
_cell.length_c   1.000
_cell.angle_alpha   90.00
_cell.angle_beta   90.00
_cell.angle_gamma   90.00
#
_symmetry.space_group_name_H-M   'P 1'
#
loop_
_entity.id
_entity.type
_entity.pdbx_description
1 polymer ?
#
loop_
_entity_poly.entity_id
_entity_poly.type
_entity_poly.pdbx_seq_one_letter_code
_entity_poly.pdbx_strand_id
1 'polypeptide(L)' 'MLMAHPAVLQNLIEQYDALRILDAQEGGAEVRRRMDDIAYTLCVATGTRDIDAALIAARHRLPGARPQDDSLLPA' A
#
# COMPACT_ATOMS: atom_id res chain seq x y z
N MET A 1 14.80 10.26 4.94
CA MET A 1 13.51 9.57 5.14
C MET A 1 13.35 8.53 4.04
N LEU A 2 13.08 7.28 4.39
CA LEU A 2 12.97 6.17 3.44
C LEU A 2 11.64 6.32 2.68
N MET A 3 11.67 6.99 1.53
CA MET A 3 10.52 7.01 0.63
C MET A 3 10.37 5.61 0.06
N ALA A 4 9.25 4.93 0.35
CA ALA A 4 8.96 3.64 -0.27
C ALA A 4 8.88 3.81 -1.79
N HIS A 5 9.55 2.93 -2.52
CA HIS A 5 9.56 2.95 -3.98
C HIS A 5 8.12 2.81 -4.51
N PRO A 6 7.70 3.54 -5.57
CA PRO A 6 6.31 3.53 -6.03
C PRO A 6 5.74 2.15 -6.34
N ALA A 7 6.54 1.23 -6.90
CA ALA A 7 6.10 -0.14 -7.15
C ALA A 7 5.74 -0.90 -5.85
N VAL A 8 6.45 -0.61 -4.75
CA VAL A 8 6.15 -1.20 -3.43
C VAL A 8 4.84 -0.63 -2.88
N LEU A 9 4.60 0.67 -3.03
CA LEU A 9 3.33 1.29 -2.62
C LEU A 9 2.15 0.73 -3.41
N GLN A 10 2.32 0.52 -4.72
CA GLN A 10 1.26 -0.08 -5.56
C GLN A 10 0.91 -1.48 -5.07
N ASN A 11 1.92 -2.34 -4.87
CA ASN A 11 1.71 -3.70 -4.39
C ASN A 11 1.05 -3.73 -2.99
N LEU A 12 1.40 -2.80 -2.10
CA LEU A 12 0.76 -2.71 -0.78
C LEU A 12 -0.71 -2.30 -0.87
N ILE A 13 -1.06 -1.36 -1.76
CA ILE A 13 -2.45 -0.97 -2.01
C ILE A 13 -3.25 -2.17 -2.55
N GLU A 14 -2.71 -2.86 -3.56
CA GLU A 14 -3.38 -4.02 -4.19
C GLU A 14 -3.62 -5.16 -3.19
N GLN A 15 -2.62 -5.48 -2.36
CA GLN A 15 -2.76 -6.48 -1.29
C GLN A 15 -3.79 -6.07 -0.24
N TYR A 16 -3.79 -4.80 0.19
CA TYR A 16 -4.77 -4.30 1.15
C TYR A 16 -6.20 -4.41 0.60
N ASP A 17 -6.42 -3.98 -0.66
CA ASP A 17 -7.72 -4.05 -1.30
C ASP A 17 -8.20 -5.50 -1.47
N ALA A 18 -7.31 -6.43 -1.84
CA ALA A 18 -7.63 -7.85 -1.95
C ALA A 18 -8.01 -8.47 -0.60
N LEU A 19 -7.24 -8.18 0.46
CA LEU A 19 -7.54 -8.66 1.81
C LEU A 19 -8.82 -8.05 2.36
N ARG A 20 -9.13 -6.79 2.03
CA ARG A 20 -10.38 -6.13 2.41
C ARG A 20 -11.60 -6.83 1.81
N ILE A 21 -11.50 -7.29 0.56
CA ILE A 21 -12.54 -8.09 -0.08
C ILE A 21 -12.67 -9.46 0.61
N LEU A 22 -11.54 -10.10 0.93
CA LEU A 22 -11.52 -11.38 1.61
C LEU A 22 -12.11 -11.30 3.03
N ASP A 23 -11.77 -10.26 3.79
CA ASP A 23 -12.30 -10.03 5.14
C ASP A 23 -13.82 -9.82 5.14
N ALA A 24 -14.34 -9.13 4.13
CA ALA A 24 -15.77 -8.94 3.93
C ALA A 24 -16.53 -10.24 3.60
N GLN A 25 -15.86 -11.25 3.05
CA GLN A 25 -16.47 -12.53 2.68
C GLN A 25 -16.31 -13.59 3.79
N GLU A 26 -15.08 -13.80 4.27
CA GLU A 26 -14.72 -14.84 5.24
C GLU A 26 -13.59 -14.36 6.17
N GLY A 27 -13.79 -13.20 6.81
CA GLY A 27 -12.82 -12.53 7.68
C GLY A 27 -12.39 -13.33 8.90
N GLY A 28 -11.32 -14.10 8.74
CA GLY A 28 -10.58 -14.74 9.82
C GLY A 28 -9.67 -13.77 10.58
N ALA A 29 -9.27 -14.15 11.80
CA ALA A 29 -8.34 -13.35 12.61
C ALA A 29 -6.98 -13.12 11.91
N GLU A 30 -6.56 -14.07 11.07
CA GLU A 30 -5.32 -13.96 10.30
C GLU A 30 -5.40 -12.92 9.17
N VAL A 31 -6.55 -12.84 8.48
CA VAL A 31 -6.79 -11.84 7.43
C VAL A 31 -6.74 -10.43 8.04
N ARG A 32 -7.43 -10.23 9.17
CA ARG A 32 -7.40 -8.95 9.89
C ARG A 32 -6.00 -8.54 10.34
N ARG A 33 -5.22 -9.46 10.93
CA ARG A 33 -3.83 -9.17 11.31
C ARG A 33 -2.99 -8.74 10.12
N ARG A 34 -3.11 -9.46 9.00
CA ARG A 34 -2.36 -9.12 7.78
C ARG A 34 -2.80 -7.78 7.18
N MET A 35 -4.09 -7.44 7.28
CA MET A 35 -4.58 -6.11 6.90
C MET A 35 -4.00 -5.02 7.79
N ASP A 36 -3.95 -5.23 9.11
CA ASP A 36 -3.39 -4.28 10.07
C ASP A 36 -1.89 -4.04 9.83
N ASP A 37 -1.13 -5.09 9.52
CA ASP A 37 0.30 -5.00 9.20
C ASP A 37 0.54 -4.17 7.92
N ILE A 38 -0.26 -4.40 6.88
CA ILE A 38 -0.18 -3.63 5.62
C ILE A 38 -0.61 -2.19 5.87
N ALA A 39 -1.67 -1.97 6.65
CA ALA A 39 -2.15 -0.64 7.00
C ALA A 39 -1.08 0.15 7.76
N TYR A 40 -0.45 -0.47 8.76
CA TYR A 40 0.67 0.12 9.50
C TYR A 40 1.82 0.50 8.56
N THR A 41 2.20 -0.41 7.66
CA THR A 41 3.27 -0.16 6.68
C THR A 41 2.94 1.02 5.76
N LEU A 42 1.70 1.09 5.25
CA LEU A 42 1.24 2.20 4.42
C LEU A 42 1.26 3.53 5.19
N CYS A 43 0.78 3.54 6.44
CA CYS A 43 0.81 4.72 7.29
C CYS A 43 2.24 5.24 7.49
N VAL A 44 3.19 4.36 7.82
CA VAL A 44 4.60 4.73 8.00
C VAL A 44 5.23 5.21 6.69
N ALA A 45 5.02 4.49 5.58
CA ALA A 45 5.61 4.83 4.28
C ALA A 45 5.06 6.15 3.70
N THR A 46 3.82 6.49 4.04
CA THR A 46 3.17 7.73 3.59
C THR A 46 3.30 8.88 4.57
N GLY A 47 3.69 8.61 5.82
CA GLY A 47 3.76 9.60 6.89
C GLY A 47 2.38 10.02 7.41
N THR A 48 1.42 9.11 7.36
CA THR A 48 0.04 9.32 7.79
C THR A 48 -0.27 8.50 9.05
N ARG A 49 -1.41 8.78 9.68
CA ARG A 49 -1.83 8.13 10.95
C ARG A 49 -3.06 7.23 10.78
N ASP A 50 -3.66 7.25 9.60
CA ASP A 50 -4.90 6.56 9.29
C ASP A 50 -4.80 5.89 7.92
N ILE A 51 -5.42 4.73 7.76
CA ILE A 51 -5.32 3.92 6.55
C ILE A 51 -5.98 4.58 5.35
N ASP A 52 -7.10 5.27 5.50
CA ASP A 52 -7.74 5.97 4.38
C ASP A 52 -6.86 7.12 3.90
N ALA A 53 -6.28 7.88 4.83
CA ALA A 53 -5.30 8.91 4.51
C ALA A 53 -4.04 8.33 3.84
N ALA A 54 -3.57 7.18 4.31
CA ALA A 54 -2.43 6.47 3.74
C ALA A 54 -2.70 6.04 2.29
N LEU A 55 -3.87 5.45 2.01
CA LEU A 55 -4.25 5.01 0.67
C LEU A 55 -4.33 6.19 -0.31
N ILE A 56 -4.93 7.31 0.10
CA ILE A 56 -4.98 8.53 -0.72
C ILE A 56 -3.56 9.03 -1.02
N ALA A 57 -2.74 9.20 0.02
CA ALA A 57 -1.37 9.68 -0.13
C ALA A 57 -0.50 8.74 -0.99
N ALA A 58 -0.65 7.42 -0.84
CA ALA A 58 0.06 6.44 -1.63
C ALA A 58 -0.37 6.48 -3.11
N ARG A 59 -1.68 6.56 -3.40
CA ARG A 59 -2.21 6.68 -4.77
C ARG A 59 -1.72 7.95 -5.47
N HIS A 60 -1.58 9.07 -4.76
CA HIS A 60 -0.99 10.29 -5.32
C HIS A 60 0.49 10.17 -5.68
N ARG A 61 1.22 9.20 -5.10
CA ARG A 61 2.64 8.94 -5.40
C ARG A 61 2.84 7.93 -6.54
N LEU A 62 1.79 7.28 -7.04
CA LEU A 62 1.92 6.28 -8.09
C LEU A 62 2.05 6.93 -9.49
N PRO A 63 2.89 6.37 -10.36
CA PRO A 63 3.19 6.92 -11.67
C PRO A 63 2.01 6.88 -12.66
N GLY A 64 0.81 6.43 -12.29
CA GLY A 64 -0.43 6.62 -13.08
C GLY A 64 -0.89 8.08 -13.21
N ALA A 65 -0.27 9.01 -12.47
CA ALA A 65 -0.33 10.45 -12.69
C ALA A 65 0.79 11.01 -13.63
N ARG A 66 1.79 10.17 -13.97
CA ARG A 66 2.96 10.21 -14.91
C ARG A 66 3.89 11.45 -14.96
N PRO A 67 5.21 11.32 -15.29
CA PRO A 67 6.06 10.13 -15.49
C PRO A 67 7.46 10.21 -14.82
N GLN A 68 7.82 9.31 -13.89
CA GLN A 68 9.21 8.87 -13.69
C GLN A 68 9.21 7.42 -13.19
N ASP A 69 9.16 6.49 -14.13
CA ASP A 69 9.66 5.13 -13.90
C ASP A 69 11.19 5.21 -13.73
N ASP A 70 11.66 5.52 -12.53
CA ASP A 70 13.05 5.32 -12.13
C ASP A 70 13.18 3.99 -11.39
N SER A 71 13.11 2.90 -12.14
CA SER A 71 13.78 1.64 -11.76
C SER A 71 14.12 0.82 -12.99
N LEU A 72 15.25 1.19 -13.57
CA LEU A 72 16.14 0.23 -14.22
C LEU A 72 16.59 -0.79 -13.16
N LEU A 73 16.03 -1.99 -13.19
CA LEU A 73 16.71 -3.17 -12.67
C LEU A 73 17.72 -3.61 -13.76
N PRO A 74 19.04 -3.50 -13.55
CA PRO A 74 19.98 -4.19 -14.45
C PRO A 74 19.83 -5.70 -14.26
N ALA A 75 19.99 -6.40 -15.39
CA ALA A 75 19.80 -7.83 -15.60
C ALA A 75 20.64 -8.75 -14.69
#